data_AF-A0A7C1DH44-F1
#
_entry.id   AF-A0A7C1DH44-F1
#
_cell.length_a   1.000
_cell.length_b   1.000
_cell.length_c   1.000
_cell.angle_alpha   90.00
_cell.angle_beta   90.00
_cell.angle_gamma   90.00
#
_symmetry.space_group_name_H-M   'P 1'
#
loop_
_entity.id
_entity.type
_entity.pdbx_description
1 polymer ?
#
loop_
_entity_poly.entity_id
_entity_poly.type
_entity_poly.pdbx_seq_one_letter_code
_entity_poly.pdbx_strand_id
1 'polypeptide(L)'
;MIRLPMMKPFPVFGLFILLSSSLLRAGSLTEDRKYQPVVIKANASYSGDGANVSLFRGFLNTSVGDLYLYRYGSSDGTWSMMPYQIDERTRGPDPVKGGDSSWFYIILPDWSVREHDGRFNGLDELVFLIGDMGDRAPADAWIDDAESRAHGRLELTVQDSLDPDKKAYAYLYRSATITEPVPAPYDFAYDPETDRIDTRYYFLKHDRHGVIEDIGIKPPGGDGRDLLDVLKLRFSGVIDAFQPLDIILTENNFDLFPDEVYTSPRPVVRLIRQAKQAVRIFTILLEDTPFWLRTHYYPFSGTIETGASIYKEDLDAMFPDADITIVMRYARQSWDFNENARGMRFFNPYNRDIPVDGMRDDVDLTVDVPVNAWSLLTGDPGSIFTLMQLTEQNWDQVRLYYHDSASGGQADSAQFGVYDTGDGRSFGDHGIWLRNIGRDSLTFDLNLTTYFIPEKNLDWLDVGRIRDMALNPLAISSAVQPFVETGVSAREGEIREFRLEQNTPNPFNGSTEIPFALTRASAVRLVILDIRGRTIRTLISGRLDAGAHRAVWDGRDDRSGPVSSGIYLCRLDTDEGVRTRKLILTQ
;
A
#
# COMPACT_ATOMS: atom_id res chain seq x y z
N MET A 1 -48.98 23.66 -50.99
CA MET A 1 -47.58 23.69 -51.46
C MET A 1 -47.09 25.13 -51.33
N ILE A 2 -46.62 25.51 -50.14
CA ILE A 2 -46.32 26.92 -49.80
C ILE A 2 -44.84 26.99 -49.42
N ARG A 3 -44.12 27.86 -50.15
CA ARG A 3 -42.67 28.03 -50.18
C ARG A 3 -42.15 28.66 -48.88
N LEU A 4 -41.11 28.06 -48.30
CA LEU A 4 -40.23 28.66 -47.29
C LEU A 4 -39.08 29.42 -47.98
N PRO A 5 -38.74 30.65 -47.55
CA PRO A 5 -37.57 31.38 -48.05
C PRO A 5 -36.29 31.10 -47.23
N MET A 6 -35.18 31.12 -47.95
CA MET A 6 -33.78 30.96 -47.55
C MET A 6 -33.35 31.78 -46.31
N MET A 7 -32.63 31.11 -45.40
CA MET A 7 -31.81 31.69 -44.33
C MET A 7 -30.59 32.43 -44.89
N LYS A 8 -30.30 33.61 -44.31
CA LYS A 8 -29.03 34.35 -44.41
C LYS A 8 -28.13 33.99 -43.21
N PRO A 9 -26.79 34.13 -43.33
CA PRO A 9 -25.84 33.68 -42.30
C PRO A 9 -25.72 34.68 -41.14
N PHE A 10 -25.55 34.16 -39.92
CA PHE A 10 -25.26 34.93 -38.70
C PHE A 10 -23.74 35.09 -38.49
N PRO A 11 -23.28 36.18 -37.83
CA PRO A 11 -21.86 36.50 -37.68
C PRO A 11 -21.20 35.78 -36.51
N VAL A 12 -19.90 35.51 -36.67
CA VAL A 12 -18.98 34.90 -35.70
C VAL A 12 -18.75 35.87 -34.52
N PHE A 13 -19.11 35.45 -33.31
CA PHE A 13 -18.64 36.08 -32.07
C PHE A 13 -17.35 35.36 -31.63
N GLY A 14 -16.26 36.13 -31.60
CA GLY A 14 -14.97 35.66 -31.10
C GLY A 14 -15.02 35.39 -29.60
N LEU A 15 -14.71 34.15 -29.22
CA LEU A 15 -14.50 33.72 -27.85
C LEU A 15 -13.11 34.17 -27.42
N PHE A 16 -13.01 35.18 -26.57
CA PHE A 16 -11.79 35.48 -25.83
C PHE A 16 -11.54 34.32 -24.85
N ILE A 17 -10.56 33.48 -25.16
CA ILE A 17 -10.00 32.51 -24.23
C ILE A 17 -9.14 33.29 -23.24
N LEU A 18 -9.70 33.56 -22.06
CA LEU A 18 -8.90 33.90 -20.88
C LEU A 18 -8.23 32.60 -20.42
N LEU A 19 -6.97 32.42 -20.80
CA LEU A 19 -6.04 31.49 -20.16
C LEU A 19 -5.82 31.98 -18.72
N SER A 20 -6.68 31.56 -17.80
CA SER A 20 -6.36 31.60 -16.37
C SER A 20 -5.30 30.52 -16.14
N SER A 21 -4.12 30.94 -15.70
CA SER A 21 -3.09 30.09 -15.12
C SER A 21 -3.71 29.03 -14.21
N SER A 22 -3.51 27.76 -14.55
CA SER A 22 -3.87 26.62 -13.71
C SER A 22 -3.09 26.69 -12.41
N LEU A 23 -3.72 27.23 -11.37
CA LEU A 23 -3.39 26.86 -10.00
C LEU A 23 -3.62 25.35 -9.92
N LEU A 24 -2.55 24.61 -9.63
CA LEU A 24 -2.54 23.15 -9.43
C LEU A 24 -3.49 22.81 -8.27
N ARG A 25 -4.78 22.57 -8.59
CA ARG A 25 -5.77 22.07 -7.64
C ARG A 25 -5.63 20.56 -7.53
N ALA A 26 -5.72 20.05 -6.31
CA ALA A 26 -5.69 18.62 -6.05
C ALA A 26 -6.94 17.88 -6.56
N GLY A 27 -8.03 18.62 -6.80
CA GLY A 27 -9.34 18.07 -7.12
C GLY A 27 -9.40 17.08 -8.29
N SER A 28 -8.51 17.15 -9.27
CA SER A 28 -8.52 16.12 -10.33
C SER A 28 -7.96 14.79 -9.84
N LEU A 29 -6.88 14.79 -9.04
CA LEU A 29 -6.28 13.54 -8.55
C LEU A 29 -7.13 12.88 -7.47
N THR A 30 -7.61 13.68 -6.52
CA THR A 30 -8.40 13.18 -5.40
C THR A 30 -9.71 12.58 -5.86
N GLU A 31 -10.33 13.09 -6.94
CA GLU A 31 -11.53 12.51 -7.54
C GLU A 31 -11.22 11.28 -8.40
N ASP A 32 -10.17 11.34 -9.25
CA ASP A 32 -9.84 10.24 -10.14
C ASP A 32 -9.47 8.97 -9.38
N ARG A 33 -8.71 9.11 -8.29
CA ARG A 33 -8.17 7.99 -7.49
C ARG A 33 -8.77 7.88 -6.08
N LYS A 34 -9.91 8.51 -5.80
CA LYS A 34 -10.51 8.65 -4.45
C LYS A 34 -10.53 7.41 -3.54
N TYR A 35 -10.57 6.21 -4.13
CA TYR A 35 -10.62 4.93 -3.42
C TYR A 35 -9.26 4.36 -3.00
N GLN A 36 -8.17 4.92 -3.51
CA GLN A 36 -6.85 4.35 -3.32
C GLN A 36 -6.28 4.72 -1.94
N PRO A 37 -5.88 3.72 -1.12
CA PRO A 37 -5.17 4.00 0.11
C PRO A 37 -3.75 4.45 -0.18
N VAL A 38 -3.26 5.35 0.67
CA VAL A 38 -1.87 5.79 0.71
C VAL A 38 -1.28 5.25 2.00
N VAL A 39 -0.26 4.41 1.87
CA VAL A 39 0.48 3.80 2.99
C VAL A 39 1.93 4.25 2.89
N ILE A 40 2.39 5.02 3.88
CA ILE A 40 3.76 5.52 3.92
C ILE A 40 4.47 4.90 5.13
N LYS A 41 5.45 4.02 4.85
CA LYS A 41 6.36 3.51 5.89
C LYS A 41 7.26 4.63 6.39
N ALA A 42 7.43 4.74 7.69
CA ALA A 42 8.22 5.81 8.28
C ALA A 42 9.69 5.76 7.88
N ASN A 43 10.27 4.57 7.70
CA ASN A 43 11.61 4.38 7.14
C ASN A 43 11.69 4.45 5.61
N ALA A 44 10.58 4.67 4.91
CA ALA A 44 10.58 4.79 3.46
C ALA A 44 11.62 5.85 3.08
N SER A 45 12.60 5.38 2.32
CA SER A 45 13.72 6.18 1.84
C SER A 45 13.45 6.49 0.38
N TYR A 46 13.30 7.77 0.06
CA TYR A 46 13.12 8.20 -1.31
C TYR A 46 14.21 9.21 -1.66
N SER A 47 15.33 8.72 -2.17
CA SER A 47 16.25 9.54 -2.97
C SER A 47 16.99 8.65 -3.97
N GLY A 48 17.04 9.09 -5.22
CA GLY A 48 17.84 8.44 -6.28
C GLY A 48 19.36 8.55 -6.08
N ASP A 49 19.82 9.06 -4.92
CA ASP A 49 21.23 9.34 -4.60
C ASP A 49 21.80 8.43 -3.49
N GLY A 50 21.14 7.31 -3.17
CA GLY A 50 21.72 6.26 -2.34
C GLY A 50 21.85 6.56 -0.84
N ALA A 51 21.24 7.64 -0.34
CA ALA A 51 21.10 7.92 1.09
C ALA A 51 19.67 7.58 1.56
N ASN A 52 19.55 6.61 2.45
CA ASN A 52 18.28 6.24 3.09
C ASN A 52 17.86 7.30 4.13
N VAL A 53 17.21 8.38 3.69
CA VAL A 53 16.64 9.41 4.57
C VAL A 53 15.15 9.17 4.69
N SER A 54 14.68 8.91 5.92
CA SER A 54 13.25 8.79 6.25
C SER A 54 12.47 10.05 5.83
N LEU A 55 11.33 9.84 5.17
CA LEU A 55 10.37 10.91 4.84
C LEU A 55 9.90 11.71 6.08
N PHE A 56 10.05 11.16 7.29
CA PHE A 56 9.55 11.71 8.55
C PHE A 56 10.65 12.13 9.53
N ARG A 57 11.87 12.39 9.06
CA ARG A 57 13.05 12.67 9.91
C ARG A 57 12.85 13.70 11.04
N GLY A 58 11.94 14.66 10.90
CA GLY A 58 11.60 15.66 11.94
C GLY A 58 10.48 15.26 12.91
N PHE A 59 9.81 14.14 12.65
CA PHE A 59 8.64 13.64 13.36
C PHE A 59 8.89 12.32 14.10
N LEU A 60 10.01 11.64 13.82
CA LEU A 60 10.40 10.43 14.54
C LEU A 60 10.54 10.68 16.05
N ASN A 61 10.23 9.66 16.85
CA ASN A 61 10.19 9.66 18.31
C ASN A 61 9.14 10.60 18.94
N THR A 62 8.19 11.10 18.14
CA THR A 62 7.01 11.83 18.63
C THR A 62 5.95 10.85 19.12
N SER A 63 5.19 11.21 20.15
CA SER A 63 4.01 10.43 20.56
C SER A 63 3.04 10.30 19.39
N VAL A 64 2.56 9.10 19.11
CA VAL A 64 1.58 8.87 18.02
C VAL A 64 0.31 9.72 18.23
N GLY A 65 -0.09 9.90 19.50
CA GLY A 65 -1.23 10.75 19.87
C GLY A 65 -1.01 12.25 19.69
N ASP A 66 0.23 12.69 19.42
CA ASP A 66 0.55 14.10 19.18
C ASP A 66 0.71 14.39 17.68
N LEU A 67 0.44 13.44 16.79
CA LEU A 67 0.60 13.60 15.34
C LEU A 67 -0.76 13.75 14.66
N TYR A 68 -0.92 14.79 13.85
CA TYR A 68 -2.19 15.13 13.21
C TYR A 68 -2.02 15.44 11.72
N LEU A 69 -2.83 14.79 10.89
CA LEU A 69 -2.81 14.97 9.44
C LEU A 69 -3.93 15.91 9.00
N TYR A 70 -3.58 16.93 8.22
CA TYR A 70 -4.52 17.94 7.72
C TYR A 70 -4.48 18.09 6.20
N ARG A 71 -5.62 18.48 5.64
CA ARG A 71 -5.75 18.98 4.27
C ARG A 71 -5.97 20.50 4.26
N TYR A 72 -5.57 21.15 3.17
CA TYR A 72 -5.83 22.57 2.92
C TYR A 72 -6.81 22.77 1.77
N GLY A 73 -7.81 23.61 1.98
CA GLY A 73 -8.73 24.06 0.94
C GLY A 73 -8.29 25.40 0.35
N SER A 74 -7.82 25.42 -0.91
CA SER A 74 -7.33 26.68 -1.51
C SER A 74 -8.45 27.67 -1.87
N SER A 75 -9.69 27.19 -1.99
CA SER A 75 -10.86 28.01 -2.35
C SER A 75 -11.31 28.96 -1.24
N ASP A 76 -11.14 28.55 0.00
CA ASP A 76 -11.64 29.21 1.22
C ASP A 76 -10.53 29.42 2.26
N GLY A 77 -9.34 28.89 2.02
CA GLY A 77 -8.17 29.02 2.88
C GLY A 77 -8.28 28.20 4.16
N THR A 78 -9.15 27.19 4.20
CA THR A 78 -9.45 26.44 5.42
C THR A 78 -8.56 25.23 5.60
N TRP A 79 -8.32 24.89 6.87
CA TRP A 79 -7.68 23.65 7.28
C TRP A 79 -8.73 22.68 7.80
N SER A 80 -8.62 21.42 7.45
CA SER A 80 -9.47 20.35 7.98
C SER A 80 -8.62 19.14 8.33
N MET A 81 -8.82 18.57 9.51
CA MET A 81 -8.18 17.31 9.87
C MET A 81 -8.68 16.21 8.93
N MET A 82 -7.77 15.42 8.40
CA MET A 82 -8.09 14.27 7.56
C MET A 82 -8.43 13.06 8.43
N PRO A 83 -9.21 12.09 7.94
CA PRO A 83 -9.14 10.73 8.42
C PRO A 83 -7.73 10.16 8.16
N TYR A 84 -7.08 9.64 9.20
CA TYR A 84 -5.81 8.94 9.07
C TYR A 84 -5.67 7.91 10.17
N GLN A 85 -4.69 7.02 9.99
CA GLN A 85 -4.32 6.01 10.97
C GLN A 85 -2.81 5.90 10.98
N ILE A 86 -2.25 5.76 12.18
CA ILE A 86 -0.85 5.39 12.36
C ILE A 86 -0.86 3.98 12.91
N ASP A 87 -0.29 3.06 12.13
CA ASP A 87 -0.14 1.67 12.53
C ASP A 87 1.28 1.47 13.07
N GLU A 88 1.36 1.26 14.39
CA GLU A 88 2.59 0.86 15.06
C GLU A 88 2.94 -0.57 14.64
N ARG A 89 4.18 -0.78 14.16
CA ARG A 89 4.62 -2.08 13.64
C ARG A 89 5.70 -2.66 14.53
N THR A 90 5.51 -3.93 14.89
CA THR A 90 6.52 -4.71 15.62
C THR A 90 7.24 -5.67 14.69
N ARG A 91 8.54 -5.85 14.90
CA ARG A 91 9.37 -6.91 14.35
C ARG A 91 9.65 -7.91 15.45
N GLY A 92 9.10 -9.10 15.29
CA GLY A 92 9.27 -10.19 16.24
C GLY A 92 9.89 -11.42 15.58
N PRO A 93 10.34 -12.41 16.39
CA PRO A 93 10.64 -13.73 15.87
C PRO A 93 9.39 -14.30 15.20
N ASP A 94 9.52 -14.87 14.01
CA ASP A 94 8.45 -15.59 13.36
C ASP A 94 8.07 -16.81 14.24
N PRO A 95 6.84 -16.88 14.75
CA PRO A 95 6.43 -17.93 15.67
C PRO A 95 6.24 -19.27 14.93
N VAL A 96 6.25 -19.27 13.60
CA VAL A 96 6.15 -20.45 12.74
C VAL A 96 7.55 -20.89 12.29
N LYS A 97 8.40 -19.96 11.83
CA LYS A 97 9.69 -20.30 11.19
C LYS A 97 10.92 -20.25 12.11
N GLY A 98 10.75 -20.05 13.41
CA GLY A 98 11.78 -20.24 14.44
C GLY A 98 13.18 -19.72 14.10
N GLY A 99 13.43 -18.43 14.25
CA GLY A 99 14.76 -17.81 14.04
C GLY A 99 14.79 -16.74 12.95
N ASP A 100 13.83 -16.76 12.02
CA ASP A 100 13.56 -15.64 11.12
C ASP A 100 12.75 -14.55 11.83
N SER A 101 12.99 -13.28 11.52
CA SER A 101 12.17 -12.18 12.05
C SER A 101 11.12 -11.78 11.01
N SER A 102 9.85 -11.99 11.33
CA SER A 102 8.72 -11.53 10.52
C SER A 102 8.17 -10.21 11.05
N TRP A 103 7.46 -9.48 10.21
CA TRP A 103 6.79 -8.24 10.60
C TRP A 103 5.41 -8.55 11.12
N PHE A 104 5.01 -7.96 12.24
CA PHE A 104 3.70 -8.19 12.85
C PHE A 104 3.09 -6.85 13.24
N TYR A 105 1.78 -6.74 13.04
CA TYR A 105 1.01 -5.54 13.39
C TYR A 105 0.31 -5.72 14.74
N ILE A 106 0.46 -6.92 15.33
CA ILE A 106 -0.24 -7.34 16.53
C ILE A 106 0.71 -8.16 17.40
N ILE A 107 0.83 -7.73 18.64
CA ILE A 107 1.72 -8.30 19.66
C ILE A 107 1.08 -9.59 20.21
N LEU A 108 1.72 -10.74 19.99
CA LEU A 108 1.44 -11.92 20.81
C LEU A 108 1.84 -11.62 22.28
N PRO A 109 1.12 -12.12 23.30
CA PRO A 109 1.31 -11.72 24.70
C PRO A 109 2.73 -11.83 25.27
N ASP A 110 3.60 -12.60 24.64
CA ASP A 110 4.98 -12.92 25.02
C ASP A 110 6.05 -12.13 24.25
N TRP A 111 5.66 -11.22 23.35
CA TRP A 111 6.60 -10.47 22.52
C TRP A 111 6.98 -9.12 23.12
N SER A 112 8.21 -8.68 22.84
CA SER A 112 8.77 -7.49 23.48
C SER A 112 7.98 -6.23 23.11
N VAL A 113 7.35 -5.65 24.13
CA VAL A 113 6.59 -4.38 24.20
C VAL A 113 7.35 -3.12 23.74
N ARG A 114 8.51 -3.26 23.07
CA ARG A 114 9.38 -2.12 22.72
C ARG A 114 8.95 -1.35 21.47
N GLU A 115 8.06 -1.89 20.64
CA GLU A 115 7.72 -1.32 19.32
C GLU A 115 6.24 -0.95 19.16
N HIS A 116 5.38 -1.20 20.16
CA HIS A 116 4.15 -0.43 20.43
C HIS A 116 4.39 0.42 21.67
N ASP A 117 5.35 1.32 21.58
CA ASP A 117 5.76 2.19 22.68
C ASP A 117 4.97 3.51 22.71
N GLY A 118 3.96 3.65 21.86
CA GLY A 118 3.21 4.88 21.67
C GLY A 118 3.99 5.94 20.90
N ARG A 119 5.11 5.59 20.26
CA ARG A 119 6.01 6.54 19.58
C ARG A 119 6.17 6.21 18.11
N PHE A 120 5.99 7.26 17.31
CA PHE A 120 6.18 7.20 15.88
C PHE A 120 7.65 6.99 15.53
N ASN A 121 8.00 5.82 15.00
CA ASN A 121 9.36 5.39 14.72
C ASN A 121 9.47 4.86 13.28
N GLY A 122 10.66 4.43 12.87
CA GLY A 122 10.94 4.02 11.49
C GLY A 122 10.16 2.78 11.00
N LEU A 123 9.54 2.01 11.89
CA LEU A 123 8.78 0.82 11.52
C LEU A 123 7.34 1.14 11.15
N ASP A 124 6.79 2.23 11.69
CA ASP A 124 5.37 2.55 11.64
C ASP A 124 4.91 2.96 10.25
N GLU A 125 3.60 2.92 10.06
CA GLU A 125 2.94 3.28 8.81
C GLU A 125 1.92 4.39 9.03
N LEU A 126 2.02 5.46 8.25
CA LEU A 126 0.96 6.46 8.12
C LEU A 126 0.02 6.04 6.99
N VAL A 127 -1.26 5.94 7.29
CA VAL A 127 -2.31 5.43 6.40
C VAL A 127 -3.45 6.43 6.28
N PHE A 128 -3.84 6.75 5.05
CA PHE A 128 -4.99 7.62 4.74
C PHE A 128 -5.50 7.33 3.33
N LEU A 129 -6.65 7.90 2.92
CA LEU A 129 -7.12 7.82 1.53
C LEU A 129 -6.71 9.05 0.74
N ILE A 130 -6.34 8.85 -0.53
CA ILE A 130 -6.03 9.97 -1.43
C ILE A 130 -7.25 10.89 -1.64
N GLY A 131 -8.47 10.35 -1.58
CA GLY A 131 -9.70 11.12 -1.70
C GLY A 131 -9.88 12.19 -0.61
N ASP A 132 -9.20 12.04 0.53
CA ASP A 132 -9.27 13.00 1.65
C ASP A 132 -8.23 14.12 1.56
N MET A 133 -7.29 14.06 0.61
CA MET A 133 -6.22 15.04 0.50
C MET A 133 -6.72 16.41 0.00
N GLY A 134 -5.89 17.44 0.14
CA GLY A 134 -6.21 18.81 -0.24
C GLY A 134 -5.26 19.42 -1.26
N ASP A 135 -5.45 20.72 -1.48
CA ASP A 135 -4.60 21.53 -2.34
C ASP A 135 -3.27 21.86 -1.66
N ARG A 136 -2.30 22.32 -2.47
CA ARG A 136 -1.05 22.85 -1.93
C ARG A 136 -1.30 24.14 -1.15
N ALA A 137 -0.95 24.14 0.13
CA ALA A 137 -1.01 25.30 0.99
C ALA A 137 0.08 26.33 0.63
N PRO A 138 -0.24 27.64 0.70
CA PRO A 138 0.77 28.70 0.78
C PRO A 138 1.77 28.44 1.91
N ALA A 139 3.00 28.95 1.76
CA ALA A 139 4.07 28.77 2.76
C ALA A 139 3.72 29.41 4.13
N ASP A 140 2.89 30.45 4.12
CA ASP A 140 2.43 31.22 5.27
C ASP A 140 1.04 30.79 5.79
N ALA A 141 0.35 29.86 5.12
CA ALA A 141 -0.89 29.28 5.61
C ALA A 141 -0.59 28.17 6.62
N TRP A 142 -1.13 28.26 7.83
CA TRP A 142 -0.90 27.29 8.93
C TRP A 142 -2.18 27.05 9.71
N ILE A 143 -2.29 25.88 10.35
CA ILE A 143 -3.35 25.64 11.34
C ILE A 143 -3.24 26.65 12.49
N ASP A 144 -4.37 26.92 13.15
CA ASP A 144 -4.42 27.83 14.28
C ASP A 144 -4.02 27.16 15.60
N ASP A 145 -2.79 26.67 15.63
CA ASP A 145 -2.16 26.08 16.81
C ASP A 145 -0.74 26.62 16.99
N ALA A 146 -0.47 27.18 18.17
CA ALA A 146 0.81 27.80 18.50
C ALA A 146 1.92 26.76 18.73
N GLU A 147 1.58 25.59 19.29
CA GLU A 147 2.54 24.53 19.56
C GLU A 147 3.04 23.93 18.23
N SER A 148 2.12 23.60 17.33
CA SER A 148 2.43 23.06 15.99
C SER A 148 3.40 23.96 15.20
N ARG A 149 3.23 25.27 15.32
CA ARG A 149 4.10 26.26 14.64
C ARG A 149 5.54 26.24 15.17
N ALA A 150 5.79 25.74 16.39
CA ALA A 150 7.14 25.63 16.94
C ALA A 150 7.95 24.46 16.33
N HIS A 151 7.28 23.46 15.73
CA HIS A 151 7.91 22.23 15.24
C HIS A 151 8.05 22.15 13.71
N GLY A 152 7.40 23.06 12.97
CA GLY A 152 7.26 22.96 11.53
C GLY A 152 6.25 21.89 11.12
N ARG A 153 5.93 21.83 9.83
CA ARG A 153 5.03 20.82 9.25
C ARG A 153 5.75 19.95 8.23
N LEU A 154 5.27 18.74 8.02
CA LEU A 154 5.67 17.92 6.87
C LEU A 154 4.61 18.05 5.78
N GLU A 155 4.98 18.62 4.64
CA GLU A 155 4.17 18.56 3.42
C GLU A 155 4.40 17.21 2.76
N LEU A 156 3.34 16.41 2.64
CA LEU A 156 3.30 15.19 1.85
C LEU A 156 2.70 15.55 0.48
N THR A 157 3.42 15.18 -0.58
CA THR A 157 2.94 15.32 -1.96
C THR A 157 2.73 13.93 -2.54
N VAL A 158 1.51 13.66 -2.98
CA VAL A 158 1.12 12.48 -3.74
C VAL A 158 0.89 12.90 -5.18
N GLN A 159 1.45 12.16 -6.13
CA GLN A 159 1.46 12.46 -7.55
C GLN A 159 1.00 11.24 -8.35
N ASP A 160 0.21 11.47 -9.41
CA ASP A 160 -0.15 10.39 -10.32
C ASP A 160 1.04 10.02 -11.22
N SER A 161 1.38 8.74 -11.28
CA SER A 161 2.43 8.25 -12.17
C SER A 161 2.02 8.28 -13.65
N LEU A 162 0.72 8.29 -13.94
CA LEU A 162 0.18 8.38 -15.30
C LEU A 162 0.05 9.83 -15.78
N ASP A 163 -0.06 10.78 -14.85
CA ASP A 163 -0.16 12.21 -15.13
C ASP A 163 0.56 13.01 -14.03
N PRO A 164 1.86 13.30 -14.21
CA PRO A 164 2.66 13.99 -13.21
C PRO A 164 2.17 15.41 -12.85
N ASP A 165 1.28 16.01 -13.64
CA ASP A 165 0.71 17.32 -13.32
C ASP A 165 -0.40 17.22 -12.25
N LYS A 166 -0.98 16.02 -12.08
CA LYS A 166 -1.96 15.74 -11.03
C LYS A 166 -1.27 15.44 -9.71
N LYS A 167 -1.50 16.30 -8.72
CA LYS A 167 -0.90 16.21 -7.37
C LYS A 167 -1.93 16.49 -6.29
N ALA A 168 -1.80 15.84 -5.15
CA ALA A 168 -2.57 16.09 -3.95
C ALA A 168 -1.64 16.23 -2.75
N TYR A 169 -2.08 17.02 -1.76
CA TYR A 169 -1.24 17.46 -0.64
C TYR A 169 -1.90 17.17 0.71
N ALA A 170 -1.09 16.71 1.65
CA ALA A 170 -1.46 16.54 3.05
C ALA A 170 -0.35 17.08 3.94
N TYR A 171 -0.69 17.51 5.14
CA TYR A 171 0.21 18.22 6.04
C TYR A 171 0.20 17.57 7.40
N LEU A 172 1.32 16.94 7.77
CA LEU A 172 1.49 16.36 9.10
C LEU A 172 2.02 17.43 10.04
N TYR A 173 1.31 17.60 11.15
CA TYR A 173 1.64 18.47 12.27
C TYR A 173 1.90 17.63 13.51
N ARG A 174 2.72 18.19 14.42
CA ARG A 174 2.92 17.66 15.75
C ARG A 174 2.32 18.66 16.72
N SER A 175 1.47 18.21 17.65
CA SER A 175 1.04 19.01 18.78
C SER A 175 0.48 18.23 19.96
N ALA A 176 0.96 18.53 21.16
CA ALA A 176 0.37 18.01 22.39
C ALA A 176 -0.89 18.78 22.85
N THR A 177 -1.29 19.85 22.13
CA THR A 177 -2.38 20.74 22.54
C THR A 177 -3.65 20.62 21.70
N ILE A 178 -3.55 20.02 20.51
CA ILE A 178 -4.71 19.62 19.70
C ILE A 178 -5.45 18.51 20.46
N THR A 179 -6.77 18.62 20.55
CA THR A 179 -7.62 17.65 21.29
C THR A 179 -8.79 17.13 20.47
N GLU A 180 -8.98 17.69 19.28
CA GLU A 180 -9.96 17.27 18.30
C GLU A 180 -9.69 15.81 17.91
N PRO A 181 -10.70 14.92 17.96
CA PRO A 181 -10.52 13.53 17.59
C PRO A 181 -10.33 13.39 16.08
N VAL A 182 -9.54 12.40 15.69
CA VAL A 182 -9.37 12.02 14.28
C VAL A 182 -10.74 11.66 13.68
N PRO A 183 -11.13 12.27 12.55
CA PRO A 183 -12.37 11.92 11.86
C PRO A 183 -12.38 10.45 11.42
N ALA A 184 -13.48 9.73 11.69
CA ALA A 184 -13.68 8.34 11.30
C ALA A 184 -14.96 8.17 10.44
N PRO A 185 -14.98 8.68 9.19
CA PRO A 185 -16.20 8.75 8.37
C PRO A 185 -16.58 7.43 7.69
N TYR A 186 -15.74 6.40 7.85
CA TYR A 186 -15.80 5.13 7.12
C TYR A 186 -16.59 4.04 7.82
N ASP A 187 -17.12 4.32 9.02
CA ASP A 187 -17.92 3.38 9.83
C ASP A 187 -17.26 2.00 9.96
N PHE A 188 -15.93 2.00 10.14
CA PHE A 188 -15.14 0.77 10.19
C PHE A 188 -15.40 0.01 11.49
N ALA A 189 -15.94 -1.19 11.38
CA ALA A 189 -16.23 -2.08 12.49
C ALA A 189 -15.77 -3.51 12.19
N TYR A 190 -15.36 -4.21 13.25
CA TYR A 190 -15.01 -5.62 13.24
C TYR A 190 -15.77 -6.34 14.35
N ASP A 191 -16.49 -7.40 14.00
CA ASP A 191 -17.16 -8.29 14.92
C ASP A 191 -16.35 -9.60 15.07
N PRO A 192 -15.67 -9.82 16.22
CA PRO A 192 -14.88 -11.02 16.44
C PRO A 192 -15.73 -12.29 16.64
N GLU A 193 -17.02 -12.19 16.99
CA GLU A 193 -17.87 -13.37 17.19
C GLU A 193 -18.26 -14.01 15.86
N THR A 194 -18.42 -13.18 14.83
CA THR A 194 -18.84 -13.62 13.49
C THR A 194 -17.75 -13.49 12.43
N ASP A 195 -16.56 -13.03 12.82
CA ASP A 195 -15.43 -12.72 11.94
C ASP A 195 -15.82 -11.83 10.75
N ARG A 196 -16.64 -10.82 11.06
CA ARG A 196 -17.26 -9.92 10.10
C ARG A 196 -16.61 -8.54 10.14
N ILE A 197 -16.27 -8.04 8.97
CA ILE A 197 -15.84 -6.67 8.72
C ILE A 197 -17.02 -5.91 8.15
N ASP A 198 -17.26 -4.73 8.68
CA ASP A 198 -18.31 -3.84 8.23
C ASP A 198 -17.70 -2.45 8.01
N THR A 199 -17.95 -1.86 6.85
CA THR A 199 -17.58 -0.48 6.53
C THR A 199 -18.82 0.27 6.06
N ARG A 200 -18.70 1.57 5.86
CA ARG A 200 -19.74 2.38 5.22
C ARG A 200 -20.15 1.87 3.83
N TYR A 201 -19.24 1.24 3.09
CA TYR A 201 -19.42 0.95 1.66
C TYR A 201 -19.58 -0.53 1.34
N TYR A 202 -19.03 -1.42 2.17
CA TYR A 202 -19.15 -2.86 1.98
C TYR A 202 -19.14 -3.58 3.32
N PHE A 203 -19.53 -4.85 3.29
CA PHE A 203 -19.28 -5.78 4.37
C PHE A 203 -18.63 -7.04 3.81
N LEU A 204 -17.93 -7.75 4.69
CA LEU A 204 -17.28 -9.01 4.37
C LEU A 204 -17.28 -9.91 5.60
N LYS A 205 -17.46 -11.21 5.42
CA LYS A 205 -17.40 -12.20 6.50
C LYS A 205 -16.49 -13.36 6.14
N HIS A 206 -15.79 -13.89 7.13
CA HIS A 206 -15.08 -15.16 7.00
C HIS A 206 -15.88 -16.30 7.61
N ASP A 207 -15.70 -17.49 7.05
CA ASP A 207 -16.22 -18.73 7.56
C ASP A 207 -15.37 -19.25 8.74
N ARG A 208 -15.77 -20.41 9.27
CA ARG A 208 -15.03 -21.10 10.33
C ARG A 208 -13.63 -21.58 9.92
N HIS A 209 -13.34 -21.63 8.62
CA HIS A 209 -12.04 -21.99 8.05
C HIS A 209 -11.15 -20.75 7.83
N GLY A 210 -11.68 -19.54 8.07
CA GLY A 210 -11.00 -18.26 7.88
C GLY A 210 -10.93 -17.83 6.42
N VAL A 211 -11.79 -18.41 5.57
CA VAL A 211 -11.96 -18.11 4.15
C VAL A 211 -13.15 -17.17 3.99
N ILE A 212 -13.12 -16.27 3.00
CA ILE A 212 -14.21 -15.32 2.80
C ILE A 212 -15.44 -16.05 2.25
N GLU A 213 -16.60 -15.89 2.89
CA GLU A 213 -17.88 -16.53 2.52
C GLU A 213 -19.02 -15.53 2.25
N ASP A 214 -18.85 -14.26 2.58
CA ASP A 214 -19.91 -13.26 2.42
C ASP A 214 -19.28 -11.93 2.01
N ILE A 215 -19.76 -11.32 0.92
CA ILE A 215 -19.38 -9.98 0.50
C ILE A 215 -20.59 -9.26 -0.08
N GLY A 216 -20.88 -8.05 0.42
CA GLY A 216 -21.90 -7.19 -0.18
C GLY A 216 -21.47 -5.73 -0.28
N ILE A 217 -21.85 -5.08 -1.38
CA ILE A 217 -21.67 -3.64 -1.58
C ILE A 217 -22.92 -2.92 -1.08
N LYS A 218 -22.75 -1.94 -0.19
CA LYS A 218 -23.85 -1.25 0.48
C LYS A 218 -24.43 -0.11 -0.37
N PRO A 219 -25.70 0.26 -0.17
CA PRO A 219 -26.26 1.47 -0.77
C PRO A 219 -25.44 2.72 -0.40
N PRO A 220 -25.28 3.70 -1.32
CA PRO A 220 -25.87 3.72 -2.66
C PRO A 220 -25.10 2.90 -3.71
N GLY A 221 -23.92 2.38 -3.37
CA GLY A 221 -23.00 1.77 -4.33
C GLY A 221 -23.28 0.31 -4.70
N GLY A 222 -24.11 -0.36 -3.91
CA GLY A 222 -24.69 -1.67 -4.21
C GLY A 222 -26.13 -1.74 -3.73
N ASP A 223 -26.65 -2.94 -3.58
CA ASP A 223 -27.98 -3.18 -3.02
C ASP A 223 -27.94 -3.77 -1.59
N GLY A 224 -26.74 -4.00 -1.06
CA GLY A 224 -26.50 -4.51 0.29
C GLY A 224 -26.72 -6.01 0.45
N ARG A 225 -26.92 -6.76 -0.64
CA ARG A 225 -27.01 -8.22 -0.59
C ARG A 225 -25.63 -8.86 -0.70
N ASP A 226 -25.51 -10.03 -0.09
CA ASP A 226 -24.35 -10.90 -0.23
C ASP A 226 -24.27 -11.43 -1.67
N LEU A 227 -23.13 -11.22 -2.32
CA LEU A 227 -22.84 -11.64 -3.69
C LEU A 227 -22.07 -12.95 -3.74
N LEU A 228 -21.41 -13.33 -2.64
CA LEU A 228 -20.47 -14.44 -2.64
C LEU A 228 -21.11 -15.69 -2.05
N ASP A 229 -20.72 -16.85 -2.56
CA ASP A 229 -20.90 -18.12 -1.84
C ASP A 229 -19.63 -18.42 -1.04
N VAL A 230 -18.49 -18.53 -1.73
CA VAL A 230 -17.19 -18.68 -1.06
C VAL A 230 -16.01 -18.21 -1.92
N LEU A 231 -14.90 -17.80 -1.30
CA LEU A 231 -13.63 -17.70 -2.00
C LEU A 231 -13.04 -19.11 -2.17
N LYS A 232 -13.19 -19.70 -3.36
CA LYS A 232 -12.72 -21.08 -3.61
C LYS A 232 -11.20 -21.14 -3.71
N LEU A 233 -10.63 -22.10 -2.98
CA LEU A 233 -9.22 -22.51 -3.08
C LEU A 233 -9.19 -23.99 -3.43
N ARG A 234 -8.62 -24.36 -4.58
CA ARG A 234 -8.52 -25.76 -5.00
C ARG A 234 -7.07 -26.13 -5.25
N PHE A 235 -6.66 -27.29 -4.76
CA PHE A 235 -5.35 -27.86 -5.04
C PHE A 235 -5.51 -29.35 -5.35
N SER A 236 -4.75 -29.86 -6.31
CA SER A 236 -4.59 -31.30 -6.48
C SER A 236 -3.16 -31.65 -6.79
N GLY A 237 -2.75 -32.84 -6.37
CA GLY A 237 -1.36 -33.25 -6.40
C GLY A 237 -1.18 -34.70 -5.97
N VAL A 238 0.07 -35.06 -5.68
CA VAL A 238 0.43 -36.38 -5.17
C VAL A 238 1.36 -36.21 -3.97
N ILE A 239 1.10 -36.99 -2.92
CA ILE A 239 2.08 -37.26 -1.88
C ILE A 239 2.83 -38.51 -2.30
N ASP A 240 4.10 -38.35 -2.64
CA ASP A 240 5.02 -39.46 -2.87
C ASP A 240 5.60 -39.90 -1.53
N ALA A 241 5.32 -41.15 -1.15
CA ALA A 241 5.74 -41.79 0.09
C ALA A 241 5.94 -43.28 -0.23
N PHE A 242 5.76 -44.20 0.73
CA PHE A 242 5.87 -45.65 0.47
C PHE A 242 5.00 -46.13 -0.71
N GLN A 243 3.84 -45.50 -0.91
CA GLN A 243 3.02 -45.57 -2.13
C GLN A 243 2.53 -44.16 -2.47
N PRO A 244 2.51 -43.76 -3.77
CA PRO A 244 1.95 -42.49 -4.18
C PRO A 244 0.46 -42.38 -3.84
N LEU A 245 0.06 -41.27 -3.22
CA LEU A 245 -1.33 -40.98 -2.86
C LEU A 245 -1.76 -39.67 -3.52
N ASP A 246 -2.84 -39.70 -4.31
CA ASP A 246 -3.43 -38.47 -4.83
C ASP A 246 -4.03 -37.65 -3.67
N ILE A 247 -3.77 -36.34 -3.70
CA ILE A 247 -4.35 -35.38 -2.76
C ILE A 247 -5.22 -34.38 -3.51
N ILE A 248 -6.34 -34.03 -2.89
CA ILE A 248 -7.19 -32.93 -3.31
C ILE A 248 -7.50 -32.11 -2.06
N LEU A 249 -7.22 -30.82 -2.13
CA LEU A 249 -7.49 -29.86 -1.07
C LEU A 249 -8.46 -28.80 -1.59
N THR A 250 -9.38 -28.42 -0.72
CA THR A 250 -10.39 -27.38 -0.91
C THR A 250 -10.25 -26.34 0.20
N GLU A 251 -10.97 -25.24 0.12
CA GLU A 251 -11.12 -24.27 1.21
C GLU A 251 -11.56 -24.91 2.55
N ASN A 252 -12.30 -26.03 2.51
CA ASN A 252 -12.68 -26.79 3.72
C ASN A 252 -11.53 -27.57 4.37
N ASN A 253 -10.37 -27.66 3.69
CA ASN A 253 -9.17 -28.31 4.24
C ASN A 253 -8.33 -27.36 5.09
N PHE A 254 -8.69 -26.08 5.20
CA PHE A 254 -7.98 -25.15 6.08
C PHE A 254 -8.68 -25.10 7.43
N ASP A 255 -7.91 -25.18 8.51
CA ASP A 255 -8.44 -24.99 9.85
C ASP A 255 -7.92 -23.68 10.42
N LEU A 256 -8.86 -22.78 10.74
CA LEU A 256 -8.60 -21.55 11.48
C LEU A 256 -8.39 -21.90 12.95
N PHE A 257 -7.38 -21.29 13.58
CA PHE A 257 -7.25 -21.27 15.03
C PHE A 257 -7.96 -20.02 15.58
N PRO A 258 -9.20 -20.11 16.08
CA PRO A 258 -10.01 -18.92 16.37
C PRO A 258 -9.41 -18.05 17.49
N ASP A 259 -8.76 -18.68 18.47
CA ASP A 259 -8.04 -18.01 19.55
C ASP A 259 -6.74 -17.32 19.09
N GLU A 260 -6.32 -17.56 17.84
CA GLU A 260 -5.17 -16.93 17.18
C GLU A 260 -5.59 -16.07 15.98
N VAL A 261 -6.77 -15.43 16.08
CA VAL A 261 -7.22 -14.35 15.19
C VAL A 261 -7.06 -13.01 15.87
N TYR A 262 -6.27 -12.15 15.26
CA TYR A 262 -5.94 -10.84 15.79
C TYR A 262 -6.33 -9.73 14.82
N THR A 263 -6.78 -8.59 15.36
CA THR A 263 -7.04 -7.39 14.57
C THR A 263 -6.37 -6.13 15.09
N SER A 264 -6.11 -5.16 14.20
CA SER A 264 -5.61 -3.84 14.58
C SER A 264 -6.61 -3.11 15.49
N PRO A 265 -6.17 -2.49 16.60
CA PRO A 265 -7.07 -1.80 17.52
C PRO A 265 -7.62 -0.51 16.90
N ARG A 266 -8.93 -0.28 17.02
CA ARG A 266 -9.64 0.98 16.65
C ARG A 266 -9.35 1.44 15.20
N PRO A 267 -9.72 0.64 14.18
CA PRO A 267 -9.50 1.02 12.78
C PRO A 267 -10.21 2.34 12.44
N VAL A 268 -9.49 3.25 11.79
CA VAL A 268 -10.04 4.49 11.22
C VAL A 268 -10.08 4.39 9.70
N VAL A 269 -8.94 4.03 9.09
CA VAL A 269 -8.78 3.88 7.63
C VAL A 269 -8.45 2.44 7.26
N ARG A 270 -7.82 1.68 8.15
CA ARG A 270 -7.38 0.32 7.86
C ARG A 270 -7.69 -0.62 9.01
N LEU A 271 -8.27 -1.77 8.70
CA LEU A 271 -8.31 -2.92 9.60
C LEU A 271 -7.30 -3.95 9.11
N ILE A 272 -6.37 -4.32 9.98
CA ILE A 272 -5.44 -5.42 9.72
C ILE A 272 -5.99 -6.64 10.44
N ARG A 273 -6.23 -7.74 9.72
CA ARG A 273 -6.63 -9.04 10.27
C ARG A 273 -5.47 -10.02 10.07
N GLN A 274 -4.99 -10.62 11.15
CA GLN A 274 -3.97 -11.67 11.12
C GLN A 274 -4.58 -12.93 11.73
N ALA A 275 -4.71 -13.97 10.91
CA ALA A 275 -5.32 -15.23 11.30
C ALA A 275 -4.34 -16.38 11.09
N LYS A 276 -4.18 -17.25 12.09
CA LYS A 276 -3.39 -18.47 11.93
C LYS A 276 -4.26 -19.59 11.36
N GLN A 277 -3.74 -20.27 10.35
CA GLN A 277 -4.40 -21.40 9.70
C GLN A 277 -3.45 -22.58 9.55
N ALA A 278 -3.97 -23.80 9.58
CA ALA A 278 -3.25 -25.02 9.21
C ALA A 278 -3.96 -25.74 8.07
N VAL A 279 -3.23 -26.60 7.36
CA VAL A 279 -3.78 -27.44 6.30
C VAL A 279 -4.05 -28.84 6.82
N ARG A 280 -5.23 -29.36 6.52
CA ARG A 280 -5.64 -30.74 6.81
C ARG A 280 -5.55 -31.59 5.55
N ILE A 281 -4.72 -32.63 5.62
CA ILE A 281 -4.56 -33.63 4.56
C ILE A 281 -5.08 -34.97 5.09
N PHE A 282 -6.07 -35.54 4.40
CA PHE A 282 -6.81 -36.72 4.88
C PHE A 282 -7.36 -36.51 6.30
N THR A 283 -6.87 -37.27 7.28
CA THR A 283 -7.25 -37.17 8.69
C THR A 283 -6.21 -36.43 9.54
N ILE A 284 -5.11 -35.98 8.95
CA ILE A 284 -3.98 -35.37 9.65
C ILE A 284 -4.07 -33.85 9.52
N LEU A 285 -4.10 -33.16 10.65
CA LEU A 285 -3.90 -31.71 10.68
C LEU A 285 -2.41 -31.43 10.82
N LEU A 286 -1.85 -30.62 9.93
CA LEU A 286 -0.44 -30.25 9.97
C LEU A 286 -0.21 -29.09 10.95
N GLU A 287 -0.46 -29.33 12.24
CA GLU A 287 -0.41 -28.32 13.32
C GLU A 287 0.97 -27.71 13.58
N ASP A 288 2.04 -28.37 13.11
CA ASP A 288 3.42 -27.88 13.19
C ASP A 288 3.82 -27.03 11.96
N THR A 289 2.93 -26.90 10.97
CA THR A 289 3.15 -26.07 9.76
C THR A 289 2.08 -24.99 9.53
N PRO A 290 1.49 -24.38 10.57
CA PRO A 290 0.47 -23.36 10.38
C PRO A 290 1.09 -22.12 9.75
N PHE A 291 0.33 -21.36 8.99
CA PHE A 291 0.78 -20.11 8.40
C PHE A 291 -0.13 -18.96 8.81
N TRP A 292 0.43 -17.75 8.79
CA TRP A 292 -0.31 -16.53 9.04
C TRP A 292 -0.92 -16.01 7.73
N LEU A 293 -2.24 -15.91 7.72
CA LEU A 293 -2.98 -15.17 6.72
C LEU A 293 -3.11 -13.71 7.17
N ARG A 294 -2.44 -12.79 6.47
CA ARG A 294 -2.59 -11.35 6.72
C ARG A 294 -3.52 -10.74 5.69
N THR A 295 -4.50 -10.01 6.17
CA THR A 295 -5.40 -9.23 5.31
C THR A 295 -5.44 -7.77 5.75
N HIS A 296 -5.28 -6.86 4.80
CA HIS A 296 -5.47 -5.43 4.99
C HIS A 296 -6.79 -5.01 4.37
N TYR A 297 -7.72 -4.56 5.20
CA TYR A 297 -9.01 -4.01 4.78
C TYR A 297 -9.00 -2.49 4.86
N TYR A 298 -9.47 -1.84 3.80
CA TYR A 298 -9.60 -0.39 3.61
C TYR A 298 -11.05 -0.07 3.22
N PRO A 299 -11.52 1.19 3.26
CA PRO A 299 -12.95 1.50 3.07
C PRO A 299 -13.51 1.05 1.72
N PHE A 300 -12.64 0.81 0.73
CA PHE A 300 -13.00 0.41 -0.62
C PHE A 300 -12.15 -0.73 -1.16
N SER A 301 -11.33 -1.41 -0.35
CA SER A 301 -10.50 -2.51 -0.85
C SER A 301 -10.04 -3.45 0.24
N GLY A 302 -9.77 -4.70 -0.12
CA GLY A 302 -9.08 -5.69 0.71
C GLY A 302 -7.86 -6.23 -0.03
N THR A 303 -6.73 -6.35 0.67
CA THR A 303 -5.53 -7.04 0.15
C THR A 303 -5.24 -8.23 1.03
N ILE A 304 -5.34 -9.43 0.44
CA ILE A 304 -4.90 -10.67 1.05
C ILE A 304 -3.45 -10.89 0.66
N GLU A 305 -2.59 -10.99 1.66
CA GLU A 305 -1.19 -11.37 1.52
C GLU A 305 -1.01 -12.75 2.15
N THR A 306 -0.78 -13.76 1.31
CA THR A 306 -0.43 -15.10 1.76
C THR A 306 1.01 -15.41 1.41
N GLY A 307 1.61 -16.27 2.23
CA GLY A 307 2.88 -16.92 1.93
C GLY A 307 2.97 -18.17 2.77
N ALA A 308 2.50 -19.29 2.21
CA ALA A 308 2.61 -20.59 2.84
C ALA A 308 3.56 -21.45 2.00
N SER A 309 4.49 -22.12 2.68
CA SER A 309 5.33 -23.13 2.06
C SER A 309 5.39 -24.32 2.98
N ILE A 310 5.08 -25.50 2.44
CA ILE A 310 5.29 -26.78 3.10
C ILE A 310 6.60 -27.33 2.54
N TYR A 311 7.71 -27.05 3.21
CA TYR A 311 9.03 -27.45 2.73
C TYR A 311 9.33 -28.92 3.08
N LYS A 312 10.32 -29.51 2.40
CA LYS A 312 10.75 -30.88 2.66
C LYS A 312 11.29 -31.05 4.08
N GLU A 313 11.99 -30.04 4.58
CA GLU A 313 12.54 -30.02 5.94
C GLU A 313 11.44 -30.11 7.01
N ASP A 314 10.31 -29.44 6.79
CA ASP A 314 9.16 -29.49 7.70
C ASP A 314 8.53 -30.90 7.68
N LEU A 315 8.38 -31.48 6.48
CA LEU A 315 7.88 -32.85 6.33
C LEU A 315 8.81 -33.89 6.98
N ASP A 316 10.13 -33.72 6.83
CA ASP A 316 11.14 -34.59 7.43
C ASP A 316 11.16 -34.49 8.96
N ALA A 317 10.90 -33.30 9.51
CA ALA A 317 10.74 -33.12 10.95
C ALA A 317 9.48 -33.81 11.49
N MET A 318 8.37 -33.74 10.76
CA MET A 318 7.10 -34.36 11.13
C MET A 318 7.11 -35.89 10.96
N PHE A 319 7.82 -36.40 9.95
CA PHE A 319 7.85 -37.81 9.58
C PHE A 319 9.30 -38.32 9.41
N PRO A 320 10.11 -38.38 10.49
CA PRO A 320 11.55 -38.66 10.41
C PRO A 320 11.92 -40.04 9.86
N ASP A 321 10.98 -40.99 9.88
CA ASP A 321 11.16 -42.37 9.39
C ASP A 321 10.59 -42.59 7.98
N ALA A 322 10.12 -41.54 7.30
CA ALA A 322 9.50 -41.63 5.97
C ALA A 322 10.03 -40.55 5.02
N ASP A 323 10.40 -40.94 3.79
CA ASP A 323 10.75 -39.99 2.74
C ASP A 323 9.45 -39.53 2.05
N ILE A 324 8.92 -38.40 2.52
CA ILE A 324 7.64 -37.85 2.05
C ILE A 324 7.89 -36.62 1.20
N THR A 325 7.34 -36.61 -0.01
CA THR A 325 7.36 -35.46 -0.92
C THR A 325 5.95 -35.13 -1.36
N ILE A 326 5.62 -33.84 -1.47
CA ILE A 326 4.33 -33.38 -1.98
C ILE A 326 4.55 -32.67 -3.31
N VAL A 327 3.89 -33.14 -4.36
CA VAL A 327 3.92 -32.54 -5.70
C VAL A 327 2.56 -31.96 -6.01
N MET A 328 2.45 -30.63 -6.03
CA MET A 328 1.26 -29.94 -6.50
C MET A 328 1.20 -29.97 -8.02
N ARG A 329 0.10 -30.49 -8.58
CA ARG A 329 -0.14 -30.57 -10.03
C ARG A 329 -1.01 -29.43 -10.53
N TYR A 330 -2.04 -29.08 -9.77
CA TYR A 330 -2.99 -28.02 -10.13
C TYR A 330 -3.32 -27.17 -8.92
N ALA A 331 -3.52 -25.87 -9.15
CA ALA A 331 -4.06 -24.94 -8.18
C ALA A 331 -5.13 -24.05 -8.84
N ARG A 332 -6.13 -23.65 -8.08
CA ARG A 332 -7.11 -22.65 -8.48
C ARG A 332 -7.46 -21.76 -7.30
N GLN A 333 -7.56 -20.47 -7.57
CA GLN A 333 -8.22 -19.53 -6.67
C GLN A 333 -9.28 -18.78 -7.49
N SER A 334 -10.51 -18.69 -6.99
CA SER A 334 -11.60 -18.01 -7.68
C SER A 334 -12.62 -17.44 -6.70
N TRP A 335 -13.19 -16.30 -7.06
CA TRP A 335 -14.45 -15.85 -6.49
C TRP A 335 -15.57 -16.74 -7.03
N ASP A 336 -16.36 -17.30 -6.12
CA ASP A 336 -17.54 -18.11 -6.44
C ASP A 336 -18.78 -17.35 -6.01
N PHE A 337 -19.50 -16.81 -7.00
CA PHE A 337 -20.60 -15.89 -6.75
C PHE A 337 -21.93 -16.63 -6.71
N ASN A 338 -22.81 -16.16 -5.83
CA ASN A 338 -24.16 -16.69 -5.67
C ASN A 338 -25.16 -15.99 -6.64
N GLU A 339 -26.44 -16.39 -6.56
CA GLU A 339 -27.47 -15.88 -7.49
C GLU A 339 -27.71 -14.37 -7.45
N ASN A 340 -27.28 -13.66 -6.40
CA ASN A 340 -27.41 -12.21 -6.31
C ASN A 340 -26.46 -11.48 -7.26
N ALA A 341 -25.41 -12.13 -7.79
CA ALA A 341 -24.56 -11.58 -8.83
C ALA A 341 -25.24 -11.55 -10.22
N ARG A 342 -26.40 -12.21 -10.38
CA ARG A 342 -27.13 -12.23 -11.65
C ARG A 342 -27.47 -10.82 -12.13
N GLY A 343 -27.23 -10.59 -13.42
CA GLY A 343 -27.41 -9.29 -14.08
C GLY A 343 -26.16 -8.41 -14.07
N MET A 344 -25.10 -8.82 -13.38
CA MET A 344 -23.79 -8.18 -13.51
C MET A 344 -23.12 -8.52 -14.85
N ARG A 345 -22.06 -7.78 -15.17
CA ARG A 345 -21.23 -7.95 -16.36
C ARG A 345 -19.79 -8.19 -15.95
N PHE A 346 -19.18 -9.21 -16.54
CA PHE A 346 -17.78 -9.58 -16.32
C PHE A 346 -16.85 -9.01 -17.40
N PHE A 347 -15.70 -8.53 -16.95
CA PHE A 347 -14.65 -7.96 -17.78
C PHE A 347 -13.27 -8.46 -17.34
N ASN A 348 -12.38 -8.68 -18.31
CA ASN A 348 -10.95 -8.84 -18.10
C ASN A 348 -10.19 -8.32 -19.34
N PRO A 349 -8.85 -8.47 -19.47
CA PRO A 349 -8.13 -8.01 -20.67
C PRO A 349 -8.66 -8.58 -22.01
N TYR A 350 -9.16 -9.82 -21.98
CA TYR A 350 -9.48 -10.62 -23.16
C TYR A 350 -10.98 -10.79 -23.42
N ASN A 351 -11.81 -10.51 -22.42
CA ASN A 351 -13.26 -10.69 -22.42
C ASN A 351 -13.95 -9.39 -22.00
N ARG A 352 -15.02 -9.03 -22.72
CA ARG A 352 -15.74 -7.78 -22.49
C ARG A 352 -17.23 -8.05 -22.44
N ASP A 353 -17.88 -7.47 -21.43
CA ASP A 353 -19.34 -7.46 -21.30
C ASP A 353 -19.97 -8.86 -21.30
N ILE A 354 -19.28 -9.84 -20.68
CA ILE A 354 -19.83 -11.19 -20.53
C ILE A 354 -20.99 -11.11 -19.51
N PRO A 355 -22.22 -11.48 -19.90
CA PRO A 355 -23.36 -11.44 -18.97
C PRO A 355 -23.16 -12.47 -17.85
N VAL A 356 -23.60 -12.12 -16.64
CA VAL A 356 -23.82 -13.09 -15.57
C VAL A 356 -25.31 -13.40 -15.50
N ASP A 357 -25.72 -14.52 -16.11
CA ASP A 357 -27.12 -14.91 -16.25
C ASP A 357 -27.43 -16.36 -15.81
N GLY A 358 -26.41 -17.10 -15.36
CA GLY A 358 -26.54 -18.50 -14.96
C GLY A 358 -26.42 -19.48 -16.12
N MET A 359 -26.05 -19.03 -17.32
CA MET A 359 -25.79 -19.87 -18.49
C MET A 359 -24.30 -19.88 -18.82
N ARG A 360 -23.80 -21.01 -19.33
CA ARG A 360 -22.38 -21.13 -19.66
C ARG A 360 -22.02 -20.28 -20.87
N ASP A 361 -21.02 -19.42 -20.70
CA ASP A 361 -20.40 -18.66 -21.78
C ASP A 361 -19.09 -19.27 -22.28
N ASP A 362 -18.83 -19.09 -23.57
CA ASP A 362 -17.52 -19.33 -24.17
C ASP A 362 -16.66 -18.07 -24.02
N VAL A 363 -15.65 -18.14 -23.15
CA VAL A 363 -14.74 -17.02 -22.86
C VAL A 363 -13.30 -17.33 -23.30
N ASP A 364 -12.53 -16.30 -23.58
CA ASP A 364 -11.09 -16.39 -23.78
C ASP A 364 -10.39 -16.65 -22.43
N LEU A 365 -9.71 -17.78 -22.31
CA LEU A 365 -9.06 -18.21 -21.07
C LEU A 365 -7.61 -17.70 -20.91
N THR A 366 -7.17 -16.78 -21.77
CA THR A 366 -5.80 -16.25 -21.77
C THR A 366 -5.50 -15.41 -20.53
N VAL A 367 -4.30 -15.58 -19.97
CA VAL A 367 -3.74 -14.78 -18.87
C VAL A 367 -2.27 -14.49 -19.18
N ASP A 368 -1.85 -13.24 -18.97
CA ASP A 368 -0.46 -12.82 -19.18
C ASP A 368 0.48 -13.40 -18.10
N VAL A 369 1.72 -13.74 -18.49
CA VAL A 369 2.76 -14.27 -17.59
C VAL A 369 3.99 -13.33 -17.61
N PRO A 370 4.59 -12.94 -16.47
CA PRO A 370 4.20 -13.28 -15.10
C PRO A 370 2.79 -12.80 -14.77
N VAL A 371 2.10 -13.55 -13.91
CA VAL A 371 0.67 -13.36 -13.68
C VAL A 371 0.42 -11.97 -13.11
N ASN A 372 -0.18 -11.13 -13.94
CA ASN A 372 -0.66 -9.81 -13.59
C ASN A 372 -2.08 -9.68 -14.14
N ALA A 373 -2.97 -10.51 -13.63
CA ALA A 373 -4.33 -10.65 -14.11
C ALA A 373 -5.25 -9.69 -13.35
N TRP A 374 -6.25 -9.17 -14.04
CA TRP A 374 -7.33 -8.45 -13.38
C TRP A 374 -8.68 -8.89 -13.95
N SER A 375 -9.70 -8.78 -13.12
CA SER A 375 -11.09 -8.99 -13.47
C SER A 375 -11.96 -7.91 -12.85
N LEU A 376 -13.11 -7.67 -13.45
CA LEU A 376 -14.13 -6.78 -12.91
C LEU A 376 -15.50 -7.38 -13.13
N LEU A 377 -16.31 -7.37 -12.07
CA LEU A 377 -17.72 -7.70 -12.10
C LEU A 377 -18.52 -6.48 -11.67
N THR A 378 -19.47 -6.01 -12.49
CA THR A 378 -20.23 -4.77 -12.22
C THR A 378 -21.70 -4.89 -12.60
N GLY A 379 -22.59 -4.31 -11.80
CA GLY A 379 -24.02 -4.23 -12.08
C GLY A 379 -24.77 -3.47 -10.99
N ASP A 380 -26.10 -3.60 -10.98
CA ASP A 380 -26.95 -3.07 -9.90
C ASP A 380 -26.57 -3.55 -8.48
N PRO A 381 -26.13 -4.82 -8.29
CA PRO A 381 -25.71 -5.30 -6.98
C PRO A 381 -24.41 -4.66 -6.47
N GLY A 382 -23.57 -4.13 -7.36
CA GLY A 382 -22.33 -3.43 -7.02
C GLY A 382 -21.22 -3.59 -8.07
N SER A 383 -20.01 -3.14 -7.75
CA SER A 383 -18.83 -3.35 -8.59
C SER A 383 -17.65 -3.88 -7.78
N ILE A 384 -17.03 -4.95 -8.26
CA ILE A 384 -15.88 -5.60 -7.66
C ILE A 384 -14.79 -5.69 -8.72
N PHE A 385 -13.64 -5.06 -8.45
CA PHE A 385 -12.44 -5.18 -9.29
C PHE A 385 -11.38 -5.95 -8.54
N THR A 386 -10.84 -7.01 -9.13
CA THR A 386 -9.82 -7.85 -8.51
C THR A 386 -8.54 -7.80 -9.32
N LEU A 387 -7.43 -7.54 -8.65
CA LEU A 387 -6.08 -7.59 -9.17
C LEU A 387 -5.33 -8.77 -8.53
N MET A 388 -4.76 -9.62 -9.37
CA MET A 388 -4.01 -10.82 -8.99
C MET A 388 -2.60 -10.72 -9.54
N GLN A 389 -1.62 -10.67 -8.64
CA GLN A 389 -0.21 -10.54 -9.00
C GLN A 389 0.59 -11.69 -8.41
N LEU A 390 1.20 -12.50 -9.25
CA LEU A 390 2.12 -13.55 -8.82
C LEU A 390 3.53 -13.21 -9.32
N THR A 391 4.40 -12.84 -8.39
CA THR A 391 5.85 -12.67 -8.57
C THR A 391 6.46 -14.03 -8.94
N GLU A 392 6.56 -14.32 -10.23
CA GLU A 392 7.22 -15.50 -10.82
C GLU A 392 7.13 -16.81 -10.03
N GLN A 393 6.05 -17.52 -10.28
CA GLN A 393 5.93 -18.94 -9.97
C GLN A 393 6.13 -19.70 -11.28
N ASN A 394 7.01 -20.71 -11.28
CA ASN A 394 7.34 -21.53 -12.46
C ASN A 394 6.17 -22.47 -12.82
N TRP A 395 5.02 -21.91 -13.20
CA TRP A 395 3.86 -22.66 -13.67
C TRP A 395 4.04 -23.01 -15.15
N ASP A 396 3.82 -24.28 -15.51
CA ASP A 396 3.83 -24.70 -16.91
C ASP A 396 2.64 -24.13 -17.70
N GLN A 397 1.54 -23.85 -16.99
CA GLN A 397 0.36 -23.24 -17.58
C GLN A 397 -0.41 -22.41 -16.56
N VAL A 398 -0.83 -21.24 -17.02
CA VAL A 398 -1.74 -20.33 -16.33
C VAL A 398 -2.92 -20.07 -17.25
N ARG A 399 -4.13 -20.09 -16.71
CA ARG A 399 -5.38 -19.78 -17.43
C ARG A 399 -6.32 -18.99 -16.54
N LEU A 400 -7.20 -18.23 -17.17
CA LEU A 400 -8.39 -17.72 -16.52
C LEU A 400 -9.25 -18.91 -16.08
N TYR A 401 -9.83 -18.83 -14.89
CA TYR A 401 -11.00 -19.61 -14.55
C TYR A 401 -12.23 -18.72 -14.73
N TYR A 402 -13.26 -19.23 -15.41
CA TYR A 402 -14.56 -18.59 -15.50
C TYR A 402 -15.66 -19.66 -15.50
N HIS A 403 -16.71 -19.44 -14.71
CA HIS A 403 -17.88 -20.31 -14.71
C HIS A 403 -19.18 -19.53 -14.43
N ASP A 404 -20.17 -19.67 -15.32
CA ASP A 404 -21.53 -19.19 -15.09
C ASP A 404 -22.51 -20.33 -15.37
N SER A 405 -23.15 -20.86 -14.32
CA SER A 405 -24.01 -22.04 -14.39
C SER A 405 -24.91 -22.14 -13.16
N ALA A 406 -26.17 -21.72 -13.33
CA ALA A 406 -27.20 -21.91 -12.31
C ALA A 406 -27.55 -23.39 -12.08
N SER A 407 -27.22 -24.27 -13.02
CA SER A 407 -27.31 -25.72 -12.87
C SER A 407 -26.17 -26.32 -12.06
N GLY A 408 -25.17 -25.51 -11.73
CA GLY A 408 -24.01 -25.88 -10.93
C GLY A 408 -22.86 -26.53 -11.67
N GLY A 409 -21.92 -27.02 -10.86
CA GLY A 409 -20.69 -27.67 -11.29
C GLY A 409 -19.55 -26.70 -11.56
N GLN A 410 -18.44 -27.23 -12.05
CA GLN A 410 -17.24 -26.45 -12.32
C GLN A 410 -16.60 -26.87 -13.65
N ALA A 411 -15.85 -25.96 -14.28
CA ALA A 411 -15.16 -26.22 -15.54
C ALA A 411 -13.93 -27.15 -15.43
N ASP A 412 -13.59 -27.61 -14.23
CA ASP A 412 -12.33 -28.30 -13.88
C ASP A 412 -12.51 -29.60 -13.08
N SER A 413 -13.71 -30.20 -13.11
CA SER A 413 -14.01 -31.43 -12.37
C SER A 413 -13.11 -32.62 -12.74
N ALA A 414 -12.58 -32.65 -13.97
CA ALA A 414 -11.64 -33.68 -14.43
C ALA A 414 -10.24 -33.55 -13.80
N GLN A 415 -9.87 -32.36 -13.32
CA GLN A 415 -8.54 -32.05 -12.78
C GLN A 415 -8.52 -32.20 -11.26
N PHE A 416 -9.55 -31.71 -10.58
CA PHE A 416 -9.62 -31.77 -9.11
C PHE A 416 -10.47 -32.93 -8.60
N GLY A 417 -11.28 -33.60 -9.43
CA GLY A 417 -12.02 -34.80 -9.04
C GLY A 417 -13.02 -34.61 -7.89
N VAL A 418 -13.30 -33.37 -7.49
CA VAL A 418 -14.21 -33.02 -6.38
C VAL A 418 -15.51 -32.42 -6.88
N TYR A 419 -16.53 -32.58 -6.03
CA TYR A 419 -17.78 -31.83 -6.15
C TYR A 419 -17.54 -30.37 -5.84
N ASP A 420 -18.42 -29.55 -6.39
CA ASP A 420 -18.42 -28.16 -6.06
C ASP A 420 -18.83 -27.94 -4.59
N THR A 421 -18.22 -26.96 -3.94
CA THR A 421 -18.49 -26.62 -2.54
C THR A 421 -19.41 -25.39 -2.50
N GLY A 422 -19.97 -25.11 -1.32
CA GLY A 422 -21.02 -24.08 -1.20
C GLY A 422 -22.40 -24.63 -1.59
N ASP A 423 -23.20 -23.83 -2.27
CA ASP A 423 -24.52 -24.21 -2.79
C ASP A 423 -24.43 -25.00 -4.12
N GLY A 424 -23.22 -25.09 -4.68
CA GLY A 424 -22.87 -25.83 -5.89
C GLY A 424 -23.35 -25.17 -7.17
N ARG A 425 -23.85 -23.92 -7.12
CA ARG A 425 -24.17 -23.05 -8.24
C ARG A 425 -23.05 -22.03 -8.42
N SER A 426 -23.01 -21.46 -9.61
CA SER A 426 -21.95 -20.55 -10.03
C SER A 426 -22.55 -19.42 -10.84
N PHE A 427 -22.21 -18.18 -10.53
CA PHE A 427 -22.75 -16.99 -11.22
C PHE A 427 -21.65 -16.01 -11.60
N GLY A 428 -21.00 -16.24 -12.73
CA GLY A 428 -19.89 -15.38 -13.18
C GLY A 428 -18.65 -15.53 -12.31
N ASP A 429 -18.46 -16.72 -11.76
CA ASP A 429 -17.29 -17.10 -10.98
C ASP A 429 -16.06 -16.89 -11.81
N HIS A 430 -15.01 -16.37 -11.19
CA HIS A 430 -13.80 -16.11 -11.92
C HIS A 430 -12.57 -16.11 -11.03
N GLY A 431 -11.43 -16.37 -11.64
CA GLY A 431 -10.16 -16.39 -10.95
C GLY A 431 -9.06 -16.93 -11.84
N ILE A 432 -8.11 -17.63 -11.24
CA ILE A 432 -6.94 -18.17 -11.94
C ILE A 432 -6.84 -19.66 -11.70
N TRP A 433 -6.52 -20.36 -12.77
CA TRP A 433 -6.18 -21.78 -12.78
C TRP A 433 -4.72 -21.95 -13.18
N LEU A 434 -4.02 -22.80 -12.44
CA LEU A 434 -2.57 -22.99 -12.50
C LEU A 434 -2.26 -24.47 -12.63
N ARG A 435 -1.23 -24.81 -13.41
CA ARG A 435 -0.70 -26.18 -13.54
C ARG A 435 0.82 -26.18 -13.41
N ASN A 436 1.31 -27.17 -12.67
CA ASN A 436 2.73 -27.45 -12.47
C ASN A 436 3.02 -28.94 -12.73
N ILE A 437 4.14 -29.23 -13.36
CA ILE A 437 4.67 -30.56 -13.68
C ILE A 437 6.04 -30.67 -13.01
N GLY A 438 6.06 -31.20 -11.78
CA GLY A 438 7.25 -31.84 -11.23
C GLY A 438 8.12 -30.98 -10.30
N ARG A 439 7.52 -30.20 -9.41
CA ARG A 439 8.26 -29.66 -8.25
C ARG A 439 7.79 -30.29 -6.95
N ASP A 440 8.78 -30.69 -6.18
CA ASP A 440 8.67 -31.16 -4.80
C ASP A 440 8.42 -29.93 -3.91
N SER A 441 7.56 -30.07 -2.89
CA SER A 441 7.07 -29.04 -1.95
C SER A 441 5.97 -28.11 -2.48
N LEU A 442 5.04 -27.76 -1.58
CA LEU A 442 3.90 -26.87 -1.86
C LEU A 442 4.28 -25.44 -1.45
N THR A 443 4.60 -24.56 -2.40
CA THR A 443 4.64 -23.11 -2.16
C THR A 443 3.42 -22.47 -2.81
N PHE A 444 2.69 -21.68 -2.02
CA PHE A 444 1.56 -20.91 -2.51
C PHE A 444 1.65 -19.49 -1.96
N ASP A 445 2.04 -18.57 -2.84
CA ASP A 445 1.95 -17.14 -2.61
C ASP A 445 0.74 -16.62 -3.38
N LEU A 446 -0.22 -16.05 -2.67
CA LEU A 446 -1.36 -15.36 -3.24
C LEU A 446 -1.32 -13.91 -2.78
N ASN A 447 -1.15 -13.02 -3.74
CA ASN A 447 -1.35 -11.60 -3.54
C ASN A 447 -2.59 -11.18 -4.34
N LEU A 448 -3.68 -11.00 -3.61
CA LEU A 448 -4.99 -10.67 -4.14
C LEU A 448 -5.42 -9.33 -3.57
N THR A 449 -5.52 -8.31 -4.43
CA THR A 449 -6.11 -7.03 -4.06
C THR A 449 -7.46 -6.87 -4.73
N THR A 450 -8.51 -6.67 -3.95
CA THR A 450 -9.87 -6.50 -4.45
C THR A 450 -10.42 -5.16 -4.02
N TYR A 451 -10.98 -4.41 -4.96
CA TYR A 451 -11.62 -3.12 -4.77
C TYR A 451 -13.13 -3.27 -4.84
N PHE A 452 -13.81 -2.67 -3.87
CA PHE A 452 -15.25 -2.62 -3.68
C PHE A 452 -15.73 -1.22 -4.10
N ILE A 453 -16.09 -1.09 -5.38
CA ILE A 453 -16.29 0.19 -6.04
C ILE A 453 -17.77 0.61 -5.93
N PRO A 454 -18.07 1.81 -5.40
CA PRO A 454 -19.44 2.31 -5.31
C PRO A 454 -20.12 2.61 -6.65
N GLU A 455 -19.38 2.97 -7.70
CA GLU A 455 -19.98 3.16 -9.02
C GLU A 455 -20.49 1.83 -9.59
N LYS A 456 -21.68 1.85 -10.20
CA LYS A 456 -22.37 0.68 -10.76
C LYS A 456 -22.39 0.73 -12.28
N ASN A 457 -22.62 -0.42 -12.91
CA ASN A 457 -22.84 -0.54 -14.35
C ASN A 457 -21.71 0.12 -15.17
N LEU A 458 -20.47 -0.14 -14.74
CA LEU A 458 -19.27 0.46 -15.33
C LEU A 458 -19.11 0.01 -16.79
N ASP A 459 -18.78 0.96 -17.67
CA ASP A 459 -18.49 0.64 -19.06
C ASP A 459 -17.00 0.33 -19.29
N TRP A 460 -16.63 -0.05 -20.52
CA TRP A 460 -15.24 -0.39 -20.84
C TRP A 460 -14.25 0.77 -20.62
N LEU A 461 -14.68 2.02 -20.77
CA LEU A 461 -13.83 3.18 -20.54
C LEU A 461 -13.57 3.36 -19.03
N ASP A 462 -14.60 3.22 -18.20
CA ASP A 462 -14.47 3.23 -16.74
C ASP A 462 -13.55 2.11 -16.25
N VAL A 463 -13.74 0.89 -16.78
CA VAL A 463 -12.89 -0.28 -16.49
C VAL A 463 -11.43 0.01 -16.85
N GLY A 464 -11.18 0.62 -18.00
CA GLY A 464 -9.84 1.03 -18.43
C GLY A 464 -9.18 1.97 -17.43
N ARG A 465 -9.91 2.97 -16.94
CA ARG A 465 -9.42 3.92 -15.92
C ARG A 465 -9.08 3.21 -14.60
N ILE A 466 -9.97 2.37 -14.09
CA ILE A 466 -9.76 1.62 -12.83
C ILE A 466 -8.54 0.71 -12.96
N ARG A 467 -8.44 -0.04 -14.06
CA ARG A 467 -7.28 -0.89 -14.37
C ARG A 467 -5.99 -0.08 -14.35
N ASP A 468 -5.95 1.03 -15.09
CA ASP A 468 -4.73 1.83 -15.21
C ASP A 468 -4.30 2.40 -13.86
N MET A 469 -5.25 2.82 -13.02
CA MET A 469 -4.98 3.27 -11.66
C MET A 469 -4.43 2.15 -10.76
N ALA A 470 -5.01 0.95 -10.83
CA ALA A 470 -4.58 -0.20 -10.03
C ALA A 470 -3.19 -0.71 -10.42
N LEU A 471 -2.86 -0.69 -11.72
CA LEU A 471 -1.58 -1.15 -12.25
C LEU A 471 -0.44 -0.14 -12.11
N ASN A 472 -0.75 1.14 -11.91
CA ASN A 472 0.24 2.21 -11.84
C ASN A 472 0.20 2.88 -10.46
N PRO A 473 1.14 2.54 -9.56
CA PRO A 473 1.15 3.05 -8.19
C PRO A 473 1.42 4.55 -8.13
N LEU A 474 0.96 5.19 -7.06
CA LEU A 474 1.18 6.62 -6.79
C LEU A 474 2.64 6.92 -6.45
N ALA A 475 3.15 8.06 -6.90
CA ALA A 475 4.45 8.58 -6.47
C ALA A 475 4.26 9.46 -5.22
N ILE A 476 5.11 9.27 -4.21
CA ILE A 476 4.99 9.96 -2.91
C ILE A 476 6.33 10.63 -2.58
N SER A 477 6.26 11.89 -2.15
CA SER A 477 7.41 12.65 -1.67
C SER A 477 7.03 13.51 -0.46
N SER A 478 8.02 13.98 0.29
CA SER A 478 7.78 14.86 1.44
C SER A 478 8.78 16.01 1.52
N ALA A 479 8.35 17.11 2.15
CA ALA A 479 9.20 18.26 2.43
C ALA A 479 8.86 18.86 3.80
N VAL A 480 9.87 19.06 4.65
CA VAL A 480 9.70 19.76 5.93
C VAL A 480 9.64 21.26 5.66
N GLN A 481 8.61 21.92 6.18
CA GLN A 481 8.42 23.37 6.07
C GLN A 481 8.46 23.98 7.47
N PRO A 482 9.39 24.92 7.77
CA PRO A 482 9.40 25.63 9.04
C PRO A 482 8.33 26.72 9.07
N PHE A 483 7.77 27.01 10.25
CA PHE A 483 6.96 28.22 10.44
C PHE A 483 7.86 29.44 10.46
N VAL A 484 7.53 30.44 9.65
CA VAL A 484 8.18 31.75 9.69
C VAL A 484 7.11 32.76 10.04
N GLU A 485 7.15 33.29 11.27
CA GLU A 485 6.20 34.29 11.74
C GLU A 485 6.36 35.56 10.88
N THR A 486 5.40 35.81 9.98
CA THR A 486 5.43 37.01 9.12
C THR A 486 4.97 38.23 9.92
N GLY A 487 5.81 38.66 10.85
CA GLY A 487 5.78 40.00 11.45
C GLY A 487 6.74 40.90 10.68
N VAL A 488 6.18 41.79 9.85
CA VAL A 488 6.85 42.66 8.86
C VAL A 488 7.25 41.89 7.60
N SER A 489 6.94 42.48 6.43
CA SER A 489 7.47 42.07 5.14
C SER A 489 9.01 42.11 5.17
N ALA A 490 9.64 41.05 5.64
CA ALA A 490 10.99 40.74 5.25
C ALA A 490 10.88 40.34 3.78
N ARG A 491 11.20 41.28 2.88
CA ARG A 491 11.75 40.91 1.57
C ARG A 491 12.72 39.76 1.83
N GLU A 492 12.64 38.70 1.03
CA GLU A 492 13.61 37.60 0.99
C GLU A 492 14.94 38.12 1.50
N GLY A 493 15.32 37.68 2.71
CA GLY A 493 16.56 38.10 3.31
C GLY A 493 17.66 37.59 2.42
N GLU A 494 18.11 38.44 1.50
CA GLU A 494 19.29 38.22 0.66
C GLU A 494 20.35 37.64 1.58
N ILE A 495 20.72 36.37 1.37
CA ILE A 495 21.89 35.82 2.02
C ILE A 495 23.06 36.60 1.43
N ARG A 496 23.49 37.64 2.15
CA ARG A 496 24.55 38.54 1.70
C ARG A 496 25.94 37.92 1.79
N GLU A 497 26.06 36.75 2.41
CA GLU A 497 27.35 36.14 2.67
C GLU A 497 27.35 34.61 2.48
N PHE A 498 28.28 34.17 1.64
CA PHE A 498 28.67 32.78 1.48
C PHE A 498 29.42 32.29 2.72
N ARG A 499 28.84 31.32 3.44
CA ARG A 499 29.40 30.82 4.70
C ARG A 499 29.22 29.32 4.89
N LEU A 500 30.18 28.71 5.57
CA LEU A 500 30.09 27.37 6.16
C LEU A 500 30.11 27.55 7.68
N GLU A 501 29.06 27.11 8.36
CA GLU A 501 28.88 27.27 9.80
C GLU A 501 29.46 26.10 10.58
N GLN A 502 29.59 26.26 11.89
CA GLN A 502 30.09 25.20 12.75
C GLN A 502 29.06 24.06 12.83
N ASN A 503 29.54 22.82 12.76
CA ASN A 503 28.65 21.67 12.90
C ASN A 503 28.04 21.59 14.31
N THR A 504 26.81 21.09 14.41
CA THR A 504 26.09 20.94 15.69
C THR A 504 25.49 19.54 15.79
N PRO A 505 25.79 18.77 16.86
CA PRO A 505 26.73 19.07 17.94
C PRO A 505 28.22 19.03 17.50
N ASN A 506 29.13 19.67 18.25
CA ASN A 506 30.59 19.52 18.09
C ASN A 506 31.30 19.67 19.46
N PRO A 507 31.94 18.62 20.03
CA PRO A 507 32.08 17.27 19.48
C PRO A 507 30.75 16.55 19.30
N PHE A 508 30.70 15.57 18.39
CA PHE A 508 29.52 14.73 18.15
C PHE A 508 29.84 13.25 18.34
N ASN A 509 28.85 12.48 18.79
CA ASN A 509 28.84 11.02 18.76
C ASN A 509 27.70 10.58 17.83
N GLY A 510 27.99 9.75 16.83
CA GLY A 510 27.01 9.31 15.84
C GLY A 510 26.90 10.29 14.67
N SER A 511 26.06 11.32 14.76
CA SER A 511 25.82 12.25 13.63
C SER A 511 25.88 13.73 14.02
N THR A 512 26.14 14.59 13.03
CA THR A 512 26.20 16.04 13.20
C THR A 512 25.67 16.76 11.96
N GLU A 513 25.01 17.90 12.18
CA GLU A 513 24.55 18.79 11.11
C GLU A 513 25.60 19.85 10.80
N ILE A 514 25.78 20.16 9.51
CA ILE A 514 26.73 21.13 8.99
C ILE A 514 25.95 22.17 8.19
N PRO A 515 25.59 23.32 8.79
CA PRO A 515 24.87 24.38 8.10
C PRO A 515 25.81 25.18 7.18
N PHE A 516 25.30 25.61 6.03
CA PHE A 516 26.00 26.52 5.13
C PHE A 516 25.01 27.40 4.36
N ALA A 517 25.49 28.47 3.74
CA ALA A 517 24.64 29.38 2.98
C ALA A 517 25.32 29.83 1.70
N LEU A 518 24.53 29.94 0.62
CA LEU A 518 24.93 30.38 -0.71
C LEU A 518 24.25 31.71 -1.02
N THR A 519 24.99 32.66 -1.60
CA THR A 519 24.42 33.95 -2.00
C THR A 519 23.74 33.89 -3.37
N ARG A 520 24.06 32.86 -4.17
CA ARG A 520 23.50 32.61 -5.49
C ARG A 520 23.46 31.11 -5.79
N ALA A 521 22.73 30.70 -6.83
CA ALA A 521 22.75 29.32 -7.28
C ALA A 521 24.14 28.93 -7.81
N SER A 522 24.77 27.92 -7.20
CA SER A 522 26.18 27.56 -7.40
C SER A 522 26.38 26.06 -7.51
N ALA A 523 27.41 25.61 -8.24
CA ALA A 523 27.88 24.24 -8.12
C ALA A 523 28.52 24.07 -6.73
N VAL A 524 28.13 23.03 -6.00
CA VAL A 524 28.53 22.77 -4.61
C VAL A 524 29.16 21.39 -4.52
N ARG A 525 30.35 21.35 -3.91
CA ARG A 525 30.99 20.13 -3.46
C ARG A 525 31.33 20.25 -1.98
N LEU A 526 30.59 19.55 -1.14
CA LEU A 526 30.80 19.51 0.31
C LEU A 526 31.42 18.16 0.69
N VAL A 527 32.63 18.17 1.24
CA VAL A 527 33.40 16.96 1.54
C VAL A 527 33.90 16.96 2.98
N ILE A 528 34.00 15.76 3.55
CA ILE A 528 34.73 15.49 4.79
C ILE A 528 36.12 14.96 4.43
N LEU A 529 37.14 15.53 5.06
CA LEU A 529 38.54 15.19 4.88
C LEU A 529 39.15 14.77 6.21
N ASP A 530 40.14 13.87 6.17
CA ASP A 530 41.02 13.64 7.31
C ASP A 530 42.03 14.79 7.49
N ILE A 531 42.81 14.78 8.57
CA ILE A 531 43.85 15.79 8.84
C ILE A 531 44.97 15.83 7.80
N ARG A 532 45.10 14.79 6.95
CA ARG A 532 46.07 14.72 5.85
C ARG A 532 45.47 15.23 4.54
N GLY A 533 44.22 15.69 4.55
CA GLY A 533 43.50 16.19 3.38
C GLY A 533 42.92 15.11 2.48
N ARG A 534 42.93 13.83 2.88
CA ARG A 534 42.30 12.76 2.11
C ARG A 534 40.78 12.82 2.27
N THR A 535 40.04 12.71 1.17
CA THR A 535 38.58 12.64 1.21
C THR A 535 38.13 11.37 1.91
N ILE A 536 37.34 11.55 2.96
CA ILE A 536 36.70 10.50 3.73
C ILE A 536 35.29 10.27 3.21
N ARG A 537 34.54 11.36 2.99
CA ARG A 537 33.18 11.28 2.47
C ARG A 537 32.82 12.50 1.64
N THR A 538 32.08 12.32 0.55
CA THR A 538 31.41 13.43 -0.15
C THR A 538 29.96 13.52 0.33
N LEU A 539 29.57 14.65 0.93
CA LEU A 539 28.22 14.86 1.47
C LEU A 539 27.26 15.44 0.42
N ILE A 540 27.77 16.34 -0.43
CA ILE A 540 27.00 16.98 -1.50
C ILE A 540 27.93 17.12 -2.72
N SER A 541 27.42 16.78 -3.90
CA SER A 541 28.10 17.04 -5.19
C SER A 541 27.04 17.34 -6.25
N GLY A 542 26.71 18.61 -6.44
CA GLY A 542 25.62 19.01 -7.34
C GLY A 542 25.42 20.52 -7.37
N ARG A 543 24.37 20.98 -8.07
CA ARG A 543 24.01 22.41 -8.13
C ARG A 543 22.91 22.69 -7.09
N LEU A 544 23.09 23.72 -6.28
CA LEU A 544 22.11 24.16 -5.28
C LEU A 544 21.72 25.61 -5.54
N ASP A 545 20.46 25.96 -5.21
CA ASP A 545 19.95 27.33 -5.32
C ASP A 545 20.51 28.26 -4.23
N ALA A 546 20.35 29.56 -4.42
CA ALA A 546 20.68 30.55 -3.40
C ALA A 546 19.85 30.29 -2.12
N GLY A 547 20.47 30.40 -0.95
CA GLY A 547 19.76 30.15 0.31
C GLY A 547 20.58 29.40 1.35
N ALA A 548 19.92 29.10 2.46
CA ALA A 548 20.50 28.35 3.57
C ALA A 548 20.30 26.85 3.33
N HIS A 549 21.35 26.08 3.59
CA HIS A 549 21.43 24.64 3.33
C HIS A 549 22.01 23.92 4.54
N ARG A 550 21.76 22.62 4.64
CA ARG A 550 22.32 21.76 5.70
C ARG A 550 22.75 20.43 5.12
N ALA A 551 23.91 19.96 5.52
CA ALA A 551 24.37 18.60 5.26
C ALA A 551 24.55 17.84 6.58
N VAL A 552 24.45 16.52 6.55
CA VAL A 552 24.66 15.68 7.74
C VAL A 552 25.80 14.73 7.49
N TRP A 553 26.67 14.58 8.49
CA TRP A 553 27.67 13.53 8.52
C TRP A 553 27.43 12.60 9.71
N ASP A 554 27.45 11.30 9.47
CA ASP A 554 27.17 10.21 10.42
C ASP A 554 28.44 9.49 10.92
N GLY A 555 29.62 10.10 10.72
CA GLY A 555 30.88 9.50 11.11
C GLY A 555 31.26 8.26 10.27
N ARG A 556 30.75 8.12 9.04
CA ARG A 556 31.15 7.06 8.08
C ARG A 556 31.90 7.61 6.86
N ASP A 557 32.66 6.75 6.20
CA ASP A 557 33.33 7.02 4.93
C ASP A 557 32.43 6.73 3.70
N ASP A 558 32.93 6.98 2.48
CA ASP A 558 32.22 6.70 1.22
C ASP A 558 31.92 5.21 0.99
N ARG A 559 32.51 4.29 1.77
CA ARG A 559 32.22 2.85 1.75
C ARG A 559 31.24 2.44 2.85
N SER A 560 30.59 3.42 3.50
CA SER A 560 29.66 3.24 4.61
C SER A 560 30.28 2.61 5.87
N GLY A 561 31.61 2.54 5.96
CA GLY A 561 32.33 2.07 7.15
C GLY A 561 32.48 3.18 8.20
N PRO A 562 32.37 2.88 9.51
CA PRO A 562 32.61 3.87 10.56
C PRO A 562 34.07 4.34 10.53
N VAL A 563 34.30 5.64 10.75
CA VAL A 563 35.65 6.19 10.91
C VAL A 563 36.00 6.43 12.37
N SER A 564 37.29 6.34 12.71
CA SER A 564 37.76 6.46 14.10
C SER A 564 37.48 7.83 14.73
N SER A 565 37.26 7.87 16.05
CA SER A 565 37.24 9.11 16.83
C SER A 565 38.47 9.98 16.53
N GLY A 566 38.27 11.29 16.33
CA GLY A 566 39.34 12.18 15.90
C GLY A 566 38.87 13.50 15.32
N ILE A 567 39.83 14.26 14.78
CA ILE A 567 39.60 15.55 14.14
C ILE A 567 39.43 15.36 12.63
N TYR A 568 38.39 15.97 12.08
CA TYR A 568 38.08 15.98 10.65
C TYR A 568 37.88 17.40 10.16
N LEU A 569 37.96 17.60 8.84
CA LEU A 569 37.72 18.88 8.19
C LEU A 569 36.54 18.75 7.22
N CYS A 570 35.50 19.56 7.39
CA CYS A 570 34.47 19.74 6.38
C CYS A 570 34.86 20.90 5.48
N ARG A 571 34.90 20.67 4.17
CA ARG A 571 35.26 21.67 3.16
C ARG A 571 34.10 21.82 2.18
N LEU A 572 33.65 23.06 2.03
CA LEU A 572 32.65 23.50 1.07
C LEU A 572 33.38 24.20 -0.08
N ASP A 573 33.39 23.56 -1.25
CA ASP A 573 33.89 24.12 -2.51
C ASP A 573 32.70 24.58 -3.36
N THR A 574 32.71 25.85 -3.78
CA THR A 574 31.68 26.42 -4.67
C THR A 574 32.28 27.39 -5.67
N ASP A 575 31.47 27.80 -6.66
CA ASP A 575 31.80 28.90 -7.57
C ASP A 575 31.92 30.27 -6.86
N GLU A 576 31.47 30.38 -5.61
CA GLU A 576 31.60 31.57 -4.75
C GLU A 576 32.88 31.53 -3.89
N GLY A 577 33.54 30.38 -3.78
CA GLY A 577 34.79 30.19 -3.05
C GLY A 577 34.82 28.93 -2.20
N VAL A 578 35.87 28.81 -1.39
CA VAL A 578 36.13 27.66 -0.52
C VAL A 578 36.02 28.05 0.95
N ARG A 579 35.35 27.23 1.77
CA ARG A 579 35.31 27.37 3.24
C ARG A 579 35.58 26.02 3.91
N THR A 580 36.26 26.05 5.05
CA THR A 580 36.59 24.84 5.82
C THR A 580 36.25 25.02 7.30
N ARG A 581 35.69 23.97 7.92
CA ARG A 581 35.38 23.89 9.35
C ARG A 581 35.93 22.59 9.95
N LYS A 582 36.37 22.70 11.21
CA LYS A 582 36.88 21.56 11.99
C LYS A 582 35.72 20.85 12.67
N LEU A 583 35.68 19.52 12.57
CA LEU A 583 34.74 18.65 13.28
C LEU A 583 35.51 17.75 14.23
N ILE A 584 34.91 17.43 15.38
CA ILE A 584 35.46 16.54 16.39
C ILE A 584 34.47 15.39 16.57
N LEU A 585 34.85 14.19 16.14
CA LEU A 585 34.07 12.97 16.31
C LEU A 585 34.56 12.22 17.55
N THR A 586 33.61 11.85 18.42
CA THR A 586 33.82 11.00 19.59
C THR A 586 32.84 9.83 19.49
N GLN A 587 33.27 8.71 18.88
CA GLN A 587 32.55 7.44 18.95
C GLN A 587 32.74 6.78 20.32
#